data_AF-A0A059X1L7-F1
#
_entry.id   AF-A0A059X1L7-F1
#
_cell.length_a   1.000
_cell.length_b   1.000
_cell.length_c   1.000
_cell.angle_alpha   90.00
_cell.angle_beta   90.00
_cell.angle_gamma   90.00
#
_symmetry.space_group_name_H-M   'P 1'
#
loop_
_entity.id
_entity.type
_entity.pdbx_description
1 polymer ?
#
loop_
_entity_poly.entity_id
_entity_poly.type
_entity_poly.pdbx_seq_one_letter_code
_entity_poly.pdbx_strand_id
1 'polypeptide(L)'
;MTPEEAMVFVRQHGVVLVSAKGAVPRLTEAIAGEPIKGSWWAHPKSHQIFAILQAVTDSKDILVCRLVEGKVTLVHRRLWPALVRVAERFSPTQIARVREEHTPSGHHVSREIPFPKWVPAEVREHAKSIGEQEALIALGPWALLPKPSLKDTRRKRRVP
;
A
#
# COMPACT_ATOMS: atom_id res chain seq x y z
N MET A 1 -2.24 -14.83 14.03
CA MET A 1 -2.74 -14.10 12.87
C MET A 1 -3.01 -15.07 11.73
N THR A 2 -4.25 -15.14 11.26
CA THR A 2 -4.68 -15.82 10.02
C THR A 2 -4.81 -14.81 8.86
N PRO A 3 -5.01 -15.25 7.60
CA PRO A 3 -5.32 -14.36 6.49
C PRO A 3 -6.55 -13.47 6.71
N GLU A 4 -7.59 -14.00 7.34
CA GLU A 4 -8.84 -13.27 7.63
C GLU A 4 -8.58 -12.16 8.67
N GLU A 5 -7.83 -12.47 9.73
CA GLU A 5 -7.42 -11.50 10.74
C GLU A 5 -6.54 -10.40 10.12
N ALA A 6 -5.65 -10.75 9.20
CA ALA A 6 -4.83 -9.79 8.46
C ALA A 6 -5.68 -8.90 7.54
N MET A 7 -6.69 -9.43 6.87
CA MET A 7 -7.64 -8.63 6.09
C MET A 7 -8.46 -7.67 6.96
N VAL A 8 -8.89 -8.12 8.14
CA VAL A 8 -9.55 -7.26 9.14
C VAL A 8 -8.61 -6.13 9.58
N PHE A 9 -7.34 -6.43 9.85
CA PHE A 9 -6.33 -5.44 10.20
C PHE A 9 -6.17 -4.39 9.09
N VAL A 10 -6.02 -4.82 7.83
CA VAL A 10 -5.89 -3.90 6.69
C VAL A 10 -7.17 -3.09 6.47
N ARG A 11 -8.35 -3.67 6.67
CA ARG A 11 -9.63 -2.94 6.61
C ARG A 11 -9.74 -1.89 7.70
N GLN A 12 -9.40 -2.23 8.94
CA GLN A 12 -9.46 -1.31 10.09
C GLN A 12 -8.55 -0.09 9.86
N HIS A 13 -7.28 -0.33 9.54
CA HIS A 13 -6.32 0.76 9.32
C HIS A 13 -6.49 1.46 7.96
N GLY A 14 -7.03 0.76 6.96
CA GLY A 14 -7.28 1.27 5.62
C GLY A 14 -6.02 1.38 4.74
N VAL A 15 -4.94 1.95 5.27
CA VAL A 15 -3.63 2.07 4.60
C VAL A 15 -2.56 1.45 5.49
N VAL A 16 -1.82 0.50 4.94
CA VAL A 16 -0.84 -0.31 5.69
C VAL A 16 0.43 -0.48 4.87
N LEU A 17 1.61 -0.33 5.47
CA LEU A 17 2.87 -0.70 4.84
C LEU A 17 3.08 -2.21 4.94
N VAL A 18 3.66 -2.83 3.91
CA VAL A 18 3.99 -4.26 3.99
C VAL A 18 5.00 -4.48 5.11
N SER A 19 6.20 -3.90 5.00
CA SER A 19 7.29 -4.12 5.97
C SER A 19 8.10 -2.88 6.33
N ALA A 20 8.18 -1.89 5.43
CA ALA A 20 8.98 -0.69 5.64
C ALA A 20 8.44 0.17 6.79
N LYS A 21 9.34 0.80 7.56
CA LYS A 21 8.96 1.77 8.61
C LYS A 21 8.31 3.00 7.99
N GLY A 22 7.31 3.60 8.63
CA GLY A 22 6.67 4.82 8.16
C GLY A 22 5.52 5.28 9.05
N ALA A 23 4.76 6.27 8.58
CA ALA A 23 3.68 6.90 9.32
C ALA A 23 2.37 6.06 9.42
N VAL A 24 2.35 4.85 8.87
CA VAL A 24 1.21 3.93 8.92
C VAL A 24 1.65 2.56 9.46
N PRO A 25 0.72 1.74 9.99
CA PRO A 25 1.05 0.42 10.54
C PRO A 25 1.71 -0.52 9.53
N ARG A 26 2.39 -1.56 10.05
CA ARG A 26 3.12 -2.56 9.25
C ARG A 26 2.45 -3.93 9.36
N LEU A 27 2.09 -4.52 8.23
CA LEU A 27 1.43 -5.83 8.22
C LEU A 27 2.36 -6.95 8.69
N THR A 28 3.64 -6.94 8.28
CA THR A 28 4.59 -8.00 8.70
C THR A 28 4.78 -8.05 10.22
N GLU A 29 4.77 -6.89 10.89
CA GLU A 29 4.88 -6.85 12.36
C GLU A 29 3.59 -7.22 13.05
N ALA A 30 2.44 -6.82 12.50
CA ALA A 30 1.15 -7.28 13.00
C ALA A 30 1.03 -8.81 12.93
N ILE A 31 1.51 -9.42 11.84
CA ILE A 31 1.59 -10.88 11.70
C ILE A 31 2.57 -11.49 12.71
N ALA A 32 3.76 -10.90 12.84
CA ALA A 32 4.77 -11.39 13.77
C ALA A 32 4.34 -11.26 15.24
N GLY A 33 3.48 -10.28 15.55
CA GLY A 33 3.08 -9.91 16.90
C GLY A 33 4.14 -9.08 17.64
N GLU A 34 5.22 -8.70 16.95
CA GLU A 34 6.35 -7.98 17.52
C GLU A 34 7.09 -7.14 16.47
N PRO A 35 7.88 -6.13 16.88
CA PRO A 35 8.73 -5.40 15.97
C PRO A 35 9.80 -6.27 15.31
N ILE A 36 9.95 -6.17 13.99
CA ILE A 36 10.97 -6.93 13.25
C ILE A 36 12.24 -6.07 13.11
N LYS A 37 13.37 -6.60 13.58
CA LYS A 37 14.70 -6.03 13.34
C LYS A 37 15.30 -6.63 12.05
N GLY A 38 15.64 -5.78 11.08
CA GLY A 38 16.22 -6.21 9.81
C GLY A 38 15.19 -6.78 8.83
N SER A 39 15.60 -7.78 8.05
CA SER A 39 14.73 -8.40 7.03
C SER A 39 13.75 -9.39 7.66
N TRP A 40 12.46 -9.26 7.36
CA TRP A 40 11.44 -10.21 7.82
C TRP A 40 11.66 -11.63 7.25
N TRP A 41 12.39 -11.77 6.15
CA TRP A 41 12.77 -13.07 5.60
C TRP A 41 13.62 -13.91 6.56
N ALA A 42 14.42 -13.26 7.41
CA ALA A 42 15.24 -13.93 8.42
C ALA A 42 14.48 -14.16 9.75
N HIS A 43 13.21 -13.74 9.83
CA HIS A 43 12.40 -13.91 11.04
C HIS A 43 11.94 -15.38 11.19
N PRO A 44 11.87 -15.94 12.41
CA PRO A 44 11.36 -17.31 12.63
C PRO A 44 9.94 -17.54 12.08
N LYS A 45 9.14 -16.47 11.96
CA LYS A 45 7.79 -16.50 11.38
C LYS A 45 7.74 -16.16 9.88
N SER A 46 8.86 -16.20 9.15
CA SER A 46 8.93 -15.80 7.74
C SER A 46 7.93 -16.55 6.85
N HIS A 47 7.77 -17.86 7.03
CA HIS A 47 6.80 -18.66 6.26
C HIS A 47 5.35 -18.23 6.53
N GLN A 48 5.00 -17.95 7.78
CA GLN A 48 3.67 -17.44 8.15
C GLN A 48 3.44 -16.06 7.55
N ILE A 49 4.44 -15.16 7.64
CA ILE A 49 4.38 -13.82 7.05
C ILE A 49 4.16 -13.91 5.55
N PHE A 50 4.93 -14.74 4.85
CA PHE A 50 4.82 -14.93 3.41
C PHE A 50 3.43 -15.44 3.01
N ALA A 51 2.95 -16.51 3.65
CA ALA A 51 1.65 -17.10 3.33
C ALA A 51 0.48 -16.11 3.51
N ILE A 52 0.51 -15.33 4.59
CA ILE A 52 -0.52 -14.32 4.86
C ILE A 52 -0.40 -13.14 3.90
N LEU A 53 0.81 -12.66 3.62
CA LEU A 53 1.01 -11.60 2.64
C LEU A 53 0.45 -12.00 1.28
N GLN A 54 0.72 -13.21 0.80
CA GLN A 54 0.17 -13.74 -0.45
C GLN A 54 -1.36 -13.68 -0.47
N ALA A 55 -2.00 -14.26 0.55
CA ALA A 55 -3.45 -14.26 0.66
C ALA A 55 -4.06 -12.85 0.67
N VAL A 56 -3.41 -11.90 1.36
CA VAL A 56 -3.85 -10.50 1.42
C VAL A 56 -3.65 -9.78 0.08
N THR A 57 -2.49 -9.95 -0.56
CA THR A 57 -2.18 -9.26 -1.83
C THR A 57 -2.96 -9.80 -3.03
N ASP A 58 -3.39 -11.07 -2.97
CA ASP A 58 -4.23 -11.68 -4.00
C ASP A 58 -5.71 -11.26 -3.92
N SER A 59 -6.11 -10.68 -2.79
CA SER A 59 -7.47 -10.19 -2.58
C SER A 59 -7.82 -9.07 -3.56
N LYS A 60 -9.01 -9.18 -4.16
CA LYS A 60 -9.58 -8.13 -5.02
C LYS A 60 -9.90 -6.84 -4.26
N ASP A 61 -9.94 -6.88 -2.93
CA ASP A 61 -10.21 -5.72 -2.08
C ASP A 61 -8.96 -4.94 -1.68
N ILE A 62 -7.79 -5.40 -2.11
CA ILE A 62 -6.51 -4.74 -1.82
C ILE A 62 -5.93 -4.13 -3.10
N LEU A 63 -5.55 -2.87 -3.00
CA LEU A 63 -4.62 -2.24 -3.93
C LEU A 63 -3.23 -2.33 -3.32
N VAL A 64 -2.32 -3.02 -4.02
CA VAL A 64 -0.88 -2.96 -3.73
C VAL A 64 -0.27 -1.88 -4.62
N CYS A 65 0.44 -0.91 -4.04
CA CYS A 65 1.08 0.18 -4.76
C CYS A 65 2.31 0.72 -4.01
N ARG A 66 3.02 1.69 -4.60
CA ARG A 66 4.20 2.34 -3.97
C ARG A 66 3.85 3.76 -3.52
N LEU A 67 3.06 3.87 -2.46
CA LEU A 67 2.39 5.11 -2.08
C LEU A 67 3.07 5.87 -0.96
N VAL A 68 3.01 5.36 0.28
CA VAL A 68 3.50 6.06 1.48
C VAL A 68 5.02 6.15 1.40
N GLU A 69 5.55 7.35 1.16
CA GLU A 69 6.99 7.60 0.92
C GLU A 69 7.59 6.69 -0.19
N GLY A 70 6.77 6.26 -1.17
CA GLY A 70 7.20 5.37 -2.25
C GLY A 70 7.39 3.90 -1.84
N LYS A 71 6.93 3.50 -0.65
CA LYS A 71 7.06 2.13 -0.13
C LYS A 71 5.87 1.27 -0.52
N VAL A 72 6.06 -0.05 -0.55
CA VAL A 72 4.98 -1.02 -0.82
C VAL A 72 3.89 -0.89 0.24
N THR A 73 2.71 -0.47 -0.22
CA THR A 73 1.56 -0.07 0.57
C THR A 73 0.35 -0.87 0.13
N LEU A 74 -0.43 -1.33 1.09
CA LEU A 74 -1.73 -1.97 0.92
C LEU A 74 -2.81 -0.93 1.23
N VAL A 75 -3.72 -0.71 0.28
CA VAL A 75 -4.88 0.17 0.45
C VAL A 75 -6.15 -0.65 0.31
N HIS A 76 -6.94 -0.71 1.38
CA HIS A 76 -8.21 -1.40 1.38
C HIS A 76 -9.25 -0.69 0.49
N ARG A 77 -10.10 -1.47 -0.19
CA ARG A 77 -11.11 -1.00 -1.16
C ARG A 77 -12.01 0.12 -0.64
N ARG A 78 -12.32 0.12 0.66
CA ARG A 78 -13.11 1.19 1.31
C ARG A 78 -12.52 2.59 1.12
N LEU A 79 -11.20 2.69 0.91
CA LEU A 79 -10.49 3.96 0.74
C LEU A 79 -10.16 4.27 -0.73
N TRP A 80 -10.48 3.39 -1.69
CA TRP A 80 -10.18 3.69 -3.08
C TRP A 80 -10.90 4.93 -3.61
N PRO A 81 -12.18 5.19 -3.30
CA PRO A 81 -12.83 6.44 -3.73
C PRO A 81 -12.09 7.68 -3.21
N ALA A 82 -11.70 7.67 -1.93
CA ALA A 82 -10.91 8.74 -1.32
C ALA A 82 -9.54 8.90 -2.01
N LEU A 83 -8.81 7.80 -2.23
CA LEU A 83 -7.52 7.82 -2.93
C LEU A 83 -7.64 8.37 -4.36
N VAL A 84 -8.68 7.95 -5.09
CA VAL A 84 -8.96 8.41 -6.45
C VAL A 84 -9.34 9.90 -6.46
N ARG A 85 -10.14 10.36 -5.48
CA ARG A 85 -10.55 11.77 -5.37
C ARG A 85 -9.36 12.71 -5.27
N VAL A 86 -8.31 12.30 -4.56
CA VAL A 86 -7.10 13.11 -4.33
C VAL A 86 -5.90 12.61 -5.15
N ALA A 87 -6.12 11.84 -6.21
CA ALA A 87 -5.07 11.19 -6.99
C ALA A 87 -4.02 12.17 -7.54
N GLU A 88 -4.40 13.41 -7.89
CA GLU A 88 -3.50 14.46 -8.39
C GLU A 88 -2.43 14.92 -7.37
N ARG A 89 -2.59 14.52 -6.10
CA ARG A 89 -1.58 14.73 -5.07
C ARG A 89 -0.40 13.76 -5.20
N PHE A 90 -0.56 12.67 -5.93
CA PHE A 90 0.44 11.63 -6.10
C PHE A 90 0.90 11.55 -7.56
N SER A 91 2.11 11.05 -7.80
CA SER A 91 2.47 10.69 -9.17
C SER A 91 1.64 9.47 -9.62
N PRO A 92 1.30 9.33 -10.91
CA PRO A 92 0.57 8.16 -11.41
C PRO A 92 1.25 6.81 -11.08
N THR A 93 2.58 6.81 -10.95
CA THR A 93 3.38 5.64 -10.55
C THR A 93 3.22 5.26 -9.07
N GLN A 94 2.96 6.22 -8.18
CA GLN A 94 2.73 5.93 -6.75
C GLN A 94 1.42 5.18 -6.51
N ILE A 95 0.41 5.46 -7.34
CA ILE A 95 -0.93 4.88 -7.27
C ILE A 95 -1.20 3.88 -8.41
N ALA A 96 -0.16 3.43 -9.11
CA ALA A 96 -0.25 2.29 -10.01
C ALA A 96 -0.47 1.02 -9.19
N ARG A 97 -1.35 0.13 -9.67
CA ARG A 97 -1.53 -1.18 -9.05
C ARG A 97 -0.32 -2.04 -9.42
N VAL A 98 0.40 -2.49 -8.41
CA VAL A 98 1.47 -3.47 -8.53
C VAL A 98 0.87 -4.85 -8.29
N ARG A 99 1.18 -5.81 -9.14
CA ARG A 99 0.96 -7.24 -8.90
C ARG A 99 2.31 -7.93 -9.00
N GLU A 100 2.73 -8.60 -7.94
CA GLU A 100 3.81 -9.57 -8.04
C GLU A 100 3.19 -10.89 -8.48
N GLU A 101 3.45 -11.28 -9.73
CA GLU A 101 3.08 -12.60 -10.22
C GLU A 101 4.25 -13.54 -9.96
N HIS A 102 4.01 -14.60 -9.18
CA HIS A 102 4.93 -15.72 -9.08
C HIS A 102 4.89 -16.51 -10.38
N THR A 103 6.00 -16.56 -11.11
CA THR A 103 6.13 -17.50 -12.22
C THR A 103 6.26 -18.92 -11.68
N PRO A 104 5.86 -19.96 -12.45
CA PRO A 104 6.10 -21.36 -12.08
C PRO A 104 7.57 -21.70 -11.79
N SER A 105 8.52 -20.86 -12.25
CA SER A 105 9.96 -20.98 -12.04
C SER A 105 10.48 -20.25 -10.79
N GLY A 106 9.61 -19.66 -9.96
CA GLY A 106 10.00 -18.94 -8.75
C GLY A 106 10.55 -17.53 -8.97
N HIS A 107 10.51 -17.01 -10.21
CA HIS A 107 10.79 -15.60 -10.48
C HIS A 107 9.55 -14.75 -10.22
N HIS A 108 9.75 -13.59 -9.59
CA HIS A 108 8.67 -12.62 -9.39
C HIS A 108 8.67 -11.66 -10.57
N VAL A 109 7.57 -11.63 -11.33
CA VAL A 109 7.37 -10.60 -12.35
C VAL A 109 6.40 -9.58 -11.79
N SER A 110 6.91 -8.37 -11.53
CA SER A 110 6.06 -7.23 -11.15
C SER A 110 5.33 -6.73 -12.39
N ARG A 111 4.02 -6.95 -12.48
CA ARG A 111 3.16 -6.28 -13.45
C ARG A 111 2.53 -5.05 -12.83
N GLU A 112 2.65 -3.92 -13.53
CA GLU A 112 2.01 -2.66 -13.11
C GLU A 112 0.81 -2.35 -14.00
N ILE A 113 -0.35 -2.09 -13.39
CA ILE A 113 -1.52 -1.56 -14.06
C ILE A 113 -1.59 -0.06 -13.71
N PRO A 114 -1.36 0.85 -14.66
CA PRO A 114 -1.24 2.27 -14.37
C PRO A 114 -2.58 2.86 -13.93
N PHE A 115 -2.55 3.91 -13.12
CA PHE A 115 -3.72 4.75 -12.87
C PHE A 115 -4.12 5.52 -14.14
N PRO A 116 -5.43 5.68 -14.46
CA PRO A 116 -6.60 5.19 -13.73
C PRO A 116 -7.11 3.81 -14.19
N LYS A 117 -6.34 3.03 -14.98
CA LYS A 117 -6.81 1.80 -15.64
C LYS A 117 -7.30 0.72 -14.67
N TRP A 118 -6.73 0.62 -13.46
CA TRP A 118 -7.16 -0.38 -12.48
C TRP A 118 -8.44 0.00 -11.73
N VAL A 119 -8.87 1.26 -11.80
CA VAL A 119 -9.95 1.80 -10.97
C VAL A 119 -11.30 1.30 -11.49
N PRO A 120 -12.11 0.59 -10.68
CA PRO A 120 -13.46 0.19 -11.07
C PRO A 120 -14.38 1.39 -11.34
N ALA A 121 -15.39 1.23 -12.20
CA ALA A 121 -16.28 2.32 -12.59
C ALA A 121 -17.04 2.90 -11.40
N GLU A 122 -17.56 2.03 -10.53
CA GLU A 122 -18.27 2.40 -9.32
C GLU A 122 -17.41 3.21 -8.34
N VAL A 123 -16.10 2.93 -8.31
CA VAL A 123 -15.14 3.68 -7.49
C VAL A 123 -14.88 5.06 -8.08
N ARG A 124 -14.81 5.18 -9.42
CA ARG A 124 -14.67 6.47 -10.09
C ARG A 124 -15.90 7.35 -9.87
N GLU A 125 -17.10 6.80 -9.95
CA GLU A 125 -18.32 7.57 -9.70
C GLU A 125 -18.43 8.02 -8.24
N HIS A 126 -18.14 7.14 -7.28
CA HIS A 126 -18.09 7.53 -5.87
C HIS A 126 -16.99 8.55 -5.59
N ALA A 127 -15.82 8.42 -6.22
CA ALA A 127 -14.77 9.42 -6.07
C ALA A 127 -15.24 10.82 -6.52
N LYS A 128 -16.07 10.94 -7.56
CA LYS A 128 -16.61 12.24 -7.99
C LYS A 128 -17.58 12.85 -6.98
N SER A 129 -18.25 12.04 -6.15
CA SER A 129 -19.29 12.49 -5.24
C SER A 129 -18.79 12.93 -3.86
N ILE A 130 -17.50 12.77 -3.55
CA ILE A 130 -16.91 13.15 -2.25
C ILE A 130 -15.99 14.37 -2.37
N GLY A 131 -15.92 15.16 -1.29
CA GLY A 131 -15.04 16.33 -1.22
C GLY A 131 -13.57 15.94 -1.06
N GLU A 132 -12.63 16.80 -1.50
CA GLU A 132 -11.20 16.53 -1.29
C GLU A 132 -10.82 16.48 0.19
N GLN A 133 -11.36 17.39 0.98
CA GLN A 133 -11.08 17.44 2.42
C GLN A 133 -11.59 16.18 3.12
N GLU A 134 -12.79 15.72 2.77
CA GLU A 134 -13.37 14.47 3.26
C GLU A 134 -12.49 13.27 2.87
N ALA A 135 -12.04 13.20 1.61
CA ALA A 135 -11.15 12.16 1.13
C ALA A 135 -9.80 12.14 1.88
N LEU A 136 -9.22 13.31 2.15
CA LEU A 136 -7.98 13.43 2.93
C LEU A 136 -8.17 12.97 4.38
N ILE A 137 -9.27 13.36 5.02
CA ILE A 137 -9.62 12.90 6.38
C ILE A 137 -9.77 11.38 6.40
N ALA A 138 -10.43 10.80 5.40
CA ALA A 138 -10.61 9.36 5.29
C ALA A 138 -9.29 8.58 5.11
N LEU A 139 -8.32 9.14 4.37
CA LEU A 139 -6.99 8.55 4.19
C LEU A 139 -6.12 8.69 5.46
N GLY A 140 -6.35 9.72 6.26
CA GLY A 140 -5.67 9.97 7.52
C GLY A 140 -4.40 10.82 7.40
N PRO A 141 -3.70 11.06 8.52
CA PRO A 141 -2.67 12.10 8.63
C PRO A 141 -1.49 11.98 7.64
N TRP A 142 -1.13 10.76 7.24
CA TRP A 142 -0.02 10.55 6.30
C TRP A 142 -0.29 11.20 4.92
N ALA A 143 -1.56 11.33 4.52
CA ALA A 143 -1.97 11.92 3.24
C ALA A 143 -2.09 13.45 3.29
N LEU A 144 -2.09 14.04 4.50
CA LEU A 144 -2.14 15.48 4.71
C LEU A 144 -0.78 16.15 4.55
N LEU A 145 0.31 15.38 4.52
CA LEU A 145 1.65 15.94 4.35
C LEU A 145 1.79 16.58 2.96
N PRO A 146 2.34 17.81 2.88
CA PRO A 146 2.58 18.46 1.59
C PRO A 146 3.47 17.61 0.70
N LYS A 147 3.31 17.71 -0.62
CA LYS A 147 4.21 17.08 -1.60
C LYS A 147 5.67 17.38 -1.18
N PRO A 148 6.53 16.37 -0.94
CA PRO A 148 7.95 16.64 -0.76
C PRO A 148 8.42 17.36 -2.02
N SER A 149 9.06 18.52 -1.84
CA SER A 149 9.53 19.29 -2.98
C SER A 149 10.53 18.43 -3.78
N LEU A 150 10.59 18.61 -5.10
CA LEU A 150 11.56 17.95 -5.99
C LEU A 150 13.03 18.13 -5.54
N LYS A 151 13.31 19.04 -4.58
CA LYS A 151 14.63 19.25 -3.99
C LYS A 151 15.02 18.17 -2.97
N ASP A 152 14.06 17.55 -2.27
CA ASP A 152 14.35 16.54 -1.25
C ASP A 152 14.72 15.17 -1.85
N THR A 153 14.18 14.85 -3.02
CA THR A 153 14.51 13.59 -3.73
C THR A 153 15.93 13.58 -4.30
N ARG A 154 16.51 14.75 -4.62
CA ARG A 154 17.91 14.86 -5.05
C ARG A 154 18.90 14.71 -3.89
N ARG A 155 18.54 15.12 -2.68
CA ARG A 155 19.44 15.01 -1.50
C ARG A 155 19.64 13.57 -1.04
N LYS A 156 18.63 12.70 -1.16
CA LYS A 156 18.76 11.27 -0.76
C LYS A 156 19.50 10.38 -1.77
N ARG A 157 19.74 10.85 -3.00
CA ARG A 157 20.53 10.13 -4.03
C ARG A 157 22.03 10.44 -4.01
N ARG A 158 22.50 11.26 -3.07
CA ARG A 158 23.93 11.50 -2.85
C ARG A 158 24.29 11.08 -1.43
N VAL A 159 24.69 9.82 -1.29
CA VAL A 159 25.64 9.35 -0.28
C VAL A 159 26.60 8.41 -1.04
N PRO A 160 27.93 8.49 -0.80
CA PRO A 160 28.97 8.05 -1.74
C PRO A 160 28.97 6.55 -2.03
#